data_AF-A0A2E5HUV0-F1
#
_entry.id   AF-A0A2E5HUV0-F1
#
_cell.length_a   1.000
_cell.length_b   1.000
_cell.length_c   1.000
_cell.angle_alpha   90.00
_cell.angle_beta   90.00
_cell.angle_gamma   90.00
#
_symmetry.space_group_name_H-M   'P 1'
#
loop_
_entity.id
_entity.type
_entity.pdbx_description
1 polymer ?
#
loop_
_entity_poly.entity_id
_entity_poly.type
_entity_poly.pdbx_seq_one_letter_code
_entity_poly.pdbx_strand_id
1 'polypeptide(L)'
;MNLEMLMLGLILAISAACGFGMSVVFARIGMANARPTSVAVVSTLAGMVVVLTIAIILNWTEIISLKLNVIPILALCGIFNFVIGRLLSYTGISLSGVSKTAPIVGTAPIFSMIFAISIGGENLTSFTLLATMSVAAGIALIMSEQQ
;
A
#
# COMPACT_ATOMS: atom_id res chain seq x y z
N MET A 1 -15.54 -19.92 2.44
CA MET A 1 -15.33 -19.07 1.25
C MET A 1 -15.43 -19.98 0.03
N ASN A 2 -16.26 -19.67 -0.97
CA ASN A 2 -16.33 -20.49 -2.18
C ASN A 2 -15.07 -20.24 -3.05
N LEU A 3 -14.76 -21.18 -3.96
CA LEU A 3 -13.55 -21.11 -4.78
C LEU A 3 -13.55 -19.88 -5.71
N GLU A 4 -14.73 -19.44 -6.17
CA GLU A 4 -14.89 -18.28 -7.03
C GLU A 4 -14.52 -16.96 -6.33
N MET A 5 -14.98 -16.75 -5.09
CA MET A 5 -14.62 -15.56 -4.31
C MET A 5 -13.12 -15.51 -4.00
N LEU A 6 -12.49 -16.67 -3.77
CA LEU A 6 -11.04 -16.74 -3.60
C LEU A 6 -10.32 -16.30 -4.88
N MET A 7 -10.70 -16.85 -6.04
CA MET A 7 -10.10 -16.47 -7.33
C MET A 7 -10.30 -14.97 -7.63
N LEU A 8 -11.49 -14.44 -7.38
CA LEU A 8 -11.78 -13.01 -7.57
C LEU A 8 -10.88 -12.15 -6.68
N GLY A 9 -10.73 -12.50 -5.39
CA GLY A 9 -9.84 -11.80 -4.47
C GLY A 9 -8.39 -11.78 -4.95
N LEU A 10 -7.89 -12.91 -5.47
CA LEU A 10 -6.53 -13.01 -6.01
C LEU A 10 -6.35 -12.15 -7.27
N ILE A 11 -7.32 -12.14 -8.18
CA ILE A 11 -7.28 -11.30 -9.40
C ILE A 11 -7.26 -9.81 -9.03
N LEU A 12 -8.09 -9.41 -8.06
CA LEU A 12 -8.11 -8.04 -7.56
C LEU A 12 -6.78 -7.65 -6.89
N ALA A 13 -6.18 -8.56 -6.12
CA ALA A 13 -4.88 -8.32 -5.48
C ALA A 13 -3.75 -8.13 -6.50
N ILE A 14 -3.71 -8.94 -7.57
CA ILE A 14 -2.74 -8.79 -8.65
C ILE A 14 -2.97 -7.47 -9.41
N SER A 15 -4.24 -7.13 -9.67
CA SER A 15 -4.60 -5.86 -10.30
C SER A 15 -4.17 -4.65 -9.46
N ALA A 16 -4.34 -4.73 -8.14
CA ALA A 16 -3.88 -3.72 -7.20
C ALA A 16 -2.35 -3.60 -7.22
N ALA A 17 -1.61 -4.72 -7.21
CA ALA A 17 -0.15 -4.71 -7.30
C ALA A 17 0.34 -4.04 -8.60
N CYS A 18 -0.31 -4.32 -9.73
CA CYS A 18 -0.04 -3.67 -11.00
C CYS A 18 -0.26 -2.15 -10.92
N GLY A 19 -1.40 -1.72 -10.37
CA GLY A 19 -1.70 -0.30 -10.15
C GLY A 19 -0.69 0.40 -9.26
N PHE A 20 -0.28 -0.22 -8.15
CA PHE A 20 0.76 0.33 -7.27
C PHE A 20 2.11 0.44 -7.99
N GLY A 21 2.51 -0.58 -8.75
CA GLY A 21 3.73 -0.55 -9.56
C GLY A 21 3.75 0.60 -10.57
N MET A 22 2.68 0.75 -11.36
CA MET A 22 2.54 1.88 -12.30
C MET A 22 2.56 3.24 -11.59
N SER A 23 1.90 3.35 -10.43
CA SER A 23 1.83 4.60 -9.68
C SER A 23 3.21 5.13 -9.28
N VAL A 24 4.14 4.23 -8.94
CA VAL A 24 5.51 4.59 -8.55
C VAL A 24 6.31 5.11 -9.75
N VAL A 25 6.11 4.53 -10.93
CA VAL A 25 6.75 4.99 -12.18
C VAL A 25 6.25 6.39 -12.55
N PHE A 26 4.92 6.60 -12.55
CA PHE A 26 4.36 7.92 -12.85
C PHE A 26 4.74 8.97 -11.80
N ALA A 27 4.81 8.59 -10.52
CA ALA A 27 5.29 9.49 -9.48
C ALA A 27 6.74 9.91 -9.73
N ARG A 28 7.63 8.97 -10.11
CA ARG A 28 9.02 9.28 -10.48
C ARG A 28 9.10 10.23 -11.67
N ILE A 29 8.28 10.04 -12.69
CA ILE A 29 8.20 10.95 -13.85
C ILE A 29 7.73 12.33 -13.41
N GLY A 30 6.67 12.41 -12.59
CA GLY A 30 6.16 13.70 -12.07
C GLY A 30 7.19 14.44 -11.23
N MET A 31 8.04 13.72 -10.50
CA MET A 31 9.12 14.30 -9.69
C MET A 31 10.27 14.88 -10.52
N ALA A 32 10.32 14.66 -11.84
CA ALA A 32 11.30 15.33 -12.70
C ALA A 32 11.12 16.86 -12.71
N ASN A 33 9.88 17.34 -12.49
CA ASN A 33 9.55 18.76 -12.56
C ASN A 33 8.85 19.29 -11.29
N ALA A 34 8.70 18.46 -10.26
CA ALA A 34 7.97 18.82 -9.04
C ALA A 34 8.59 18.20 -7.79
N ARG A 35 8.36 18.83 -6.64
CA ARG A 35 8.81 18.29 -5.35
C ARG A 35 8.02 17.02 -5.00
N PRO A 36 8.60 16.06 -4.27
CA PRO A 36 7.91 14.83 -3.86
C PRO A 36 6.62 15.09 -3.07
N THR A 37 6.61 16.15 -2.25
CA THR A 37 5.43 16.63 -1.53
C THR A 37 4.30 17.05 -2.47
N SER A 38 4.62 17.83 -3.51
CA SER A 38 3.64 18.26 -4.53
C SER A 38 3.07 17.07 -5.29
N VAL A 39 3.94 16.13 -5.71
CA VAL A 39 3.51 14.90 -6.39
C VAL A 39 2.63 14.04 -5.49
N ALA A 40 2.97 13.91 -4.20
CA ALA A 40 2.16 13.18 -3.22
C ALA A 40 0.77 13.81 -3.06
N VAL A 41 0.68 15.13 -2.92
CA VAL A 41 -0.61 15.83 -2.80
C VAL A 41 -1.45 15.68 -4.05
N VAL A 42 -0.91 15.99 -5.23
CA VAL A 42 -1.66 15.95 -6.50
C VAL A 42 -2.13 14.53 -6.81
N SER A 43 -1.26 13.53 -6.67
CA SER A 43 -1.64 12.12 -6.91
C SER A 43 -2.67 11.60 -5.90
N THR A 44 -2.61 12.07 -4.65
CA THR A 44 -3.57 11.67 -3.61
C THR A 44 -4.93 12.30 -3.85
N LEU A 45 -4.99 13.58 -4.20
CA LEU A 45 -6.24 14.26 -4.53
C LEU A 45 -6.90 13.64 -5.78
N ALA A 46 -6.12 13.37 -6.83
CA ALA A 46 -6.63 12.71 -8.03
C ALA A 46 -7.23 11.33 -7.71
N GLY A 47 -6.50 10.50 -6.95
CA GLY A 47 -7.00 9.19 -6.52
C GLY A 47 -8.23 9.28 -5.60
N MET A 48 -8.23 10.24 -4.66
CA MET A 48 -9.34 10.48 -3.75
C MET A 48 -10.62 10.80 -4.51
N VAL A 49 -10.57 11.68 -5.51
CA VAL A 49 -11.75 12.04 -6.33
C VAL A 49 -12.33 10.80 -7.00
N VAL A 50 -11.49 10.01 -7.67
CA VAL A 50 -11.94 8.79 -8.38
C VAL A 50 -12.54 7.77 -7.41
N VAL A 51 -11.84 7.48 -6.31
CA VAL A 51 -12.31 6.51 -5.30
C VAL A 51 -13.61 6.99 -4.65
N LEU A 52 -13.71 8.27 -4.30
CA LEU A 52 -14.91 8.85 -3.70
C LEU A 52 -16.11 8.74 -4.65
N THR A 53 -15.93 9.08 -5.92
CA THR A 53 -16.99 8.95 -6.94
C THR A 53 -17.49 7.51 -7.05
N ILE A 54 -16.58 6.54 -7.17
CA ILE A 54 -16.94 5.12 -7.27
C ILE A 54 -17.63 4.66 -5.98
N ALA A 55 -17.10 5.02 -4.81
CA ALA A 55 -17.63 4.60 -3.52
C ALA A 55 -19.05 5.14 -3.27
N ILE A 56 -19.31 6.41 -3.60
CA ILE A 56 -20.65 7.00 -3.50
C ILE A 56 -21.63 6.29 -4.45
N ILE A 57 -21.24 6.04 -5.70
CA ILE A 57 -22.12 5.38 -6.69
C ILE A 57 -22.50 3.96 -6.23
N LEU A 58 -21.54 3.22 -5.67
CA LEU A 58 -21.76 1.81 -5.34
C LEU A 58 -22.33 1.59 -3.93
N ASN A 59 -21.92 2.40 -2.95
CA ASN A 59 -22.12 2.08 -1.52
C ASN A 59 -22.56 3.28 -0.66
N TRP A 60 -23.28 4.25 -1.24
CA TRP A 60 -23.73 5.47 -0.54
C TRP A 60 -24.33 5.21 0.85
N THR A 61 -25.31 4.32 0.94
CA THR A 61 -26.05 4.03 2.18
C THR A 61 -25.14 3.50 3.29
N GLU A 62 -24.17 2.65 2.93
CA GLU A 62 -23.22 2.09 3.89
C GLU A 62 -22.30 3.18 4.44
N ILE A 63 -21.77 4.04 3.56
CA ILE A 63 -20.87 5.14 3.92
C ILE A 63 -21.51 6.10 4.94
N ILE A 64 -22.76 6.52 4.70
CA ILE A 64 -23.44 7.44 5.62
C ILE A 64 -23.91 6.76 6.92
N SER A 65 -24.00 5.44 6.92
CA SER A 65 -24.38 4.64 8.10
C SER A 65 -23.19 4.24 8.98
N LEU A 66 -21.97 4.67 8.63
CA LEU A 66 -20.77 4.35 9.39
C LEU A 66 -20.91 4.82 10.85
N LYS A 67 -20.62 3.89 11.77
CA LYS A 67 -20.65 4.19 13.19
C LYS A 67 -19.49 5.11 13.56
N LEU A 68 -19.77 6.10 14.41
CA LEU A 68 -18.78 7.10 14.86
C LEU A 68 -17.55 6.48 15.53
N ASN A 69 -17.69 5.30 16.14
CA ASN A 69 -16.57 4.59 16.79
C ASN A 69 -15.53 4.04 15.80
N VAL A 70 -15.89 3.86 14.52
CA VAL A 70 -14.96 3.35 13.49
C VAL A 70 -14.17 4.49 12.83
N ILE A 71 -14.70 5.72 12.85
CA ILE A 71 -14.11 6.89 12.20
C ILE A 71 -12.66 7.16 12.66
N PRO A 72 -12.31 7.13 13.96
CA PRO A 72 -10.92 7.36 14.38
C PRO A 72 -9.93 6.32 13.83
N ILE A 73 -10.35 5.05 13.75
CA ILE A 73 -9.51 3.97 13.23
C ILE A 73 -9.27 4.15 11.72
N LEU A 74 -10.30 4.52 10.97
CA LEU A 74 -10.17 4.83 9.54
C LEU A 74 -9.36 6.11 9.29
N ALA A 75 -9.49 7.12 10.15
CA ALA A 75 -8.67 8.32 10.08
C ALA A 75 -7.18 7.99 10.29
N LEU A 76 -6.85 7.14 11.27
CA LEU A 76 -5.49 6.65 11.46
C LEU A 76 -5.02 5.86 10.23
N CYS A 77 -5.84 4.96 9.69
CA CYS A 77 -5.53 4.24 8.44
C CYS A 77 -5.13 5.20 7.31
N GLY A 78 -5.91 6.27 7.09
CA GLY A 78 -5.60 7.32 6.12
C GLY A 78 -4.29 8.05 6.42
N ILE A 79 -4.06 8.48 7.67
CA ILE A 79 -2.83 9.19 8.07
C ILE A 79 -1.60 8.32 7.80
N PHE A 80 -1.60 7.07 8.27
CA PHE A 80 -0.48 6.15 8.06
C PHE A 80 -0.27 5.87 6.57
N ASN A 81 -1.34 5.66 5.80
CA ASN A 81 -1.23 5.38 4.37
C ASN A 81 -0.68 6.57 3.56
N PHE A 82 -1.20 7.78 3.79
CA PHE A 82 -0.86 8.94 2.97
C PHE A 82 0.37 9.70 3.50
N VAL A 83 0.49 9.91 4.82
CA VAL A 83 1.60 10.68 5.39
C VAL A 83 2.84 9.81 5.52
N ILE A 84 2.71 8.61 6.07
CA ILE A 84 3.88 7.74 6.26
C ILE A 84 4.15 6.95 4.98
N GLY A 85 3.16 6.22 4.47
CA GLY A 85 3.30 5.40 3.28
C GLY A 85 3.65 6.23 2.04
N ARG A 86 2.73 7.07 1.57
CA ARG A 86 2.87 7.77 0.29
C ARG A 86 4.00 8.81 0.31
N LEU A 87 4.01 9.73 1.28
CA LEU A 87 4.96 10.85 1.26
C LEU A 87 6.40 10.38 1.49
N LEU A 88 6.66 9.48 2.45
CA LEU A 88 8.01 8.97 2.67
C LEU A 88 8.47 8.08 1.51
N SER A 89 7.58 7.25 0.96
CA SER A 89 7.90 6.44 -0.23
C SER A 89 8.30 7.33 -1.41
N TYR A 90 7.53 8.37 -1.73
CA TYR A 90 7.85 9.28 -2.83
C TYR A 90 9.13 10.06 -2.57
N THR A 91 9.36 10.48 -1.32
CA THR A 91 10.62 11.13 -0.93
C THR A 91 11.81 10.19 -1.13
N GLY A 92 11.70 8.93 -0.69
CA GLY A 92 12.72 7.91 -0.93
C GLY A 92 12.98 7.67 -2.43
N ILE A 93 11.91 7.54 -3.22
CA ILE A 93 11.98 7.40 -4.68
C ILE A 93 12.66 8.60 -5.32
N SER A 94 12.43 9.81 -4.83
CA SER A 94 13.08 11.04 -5.31
C SER A 94 14.60 10.98 -5.07
N LEU A 95 15.01 10.58 -3.87
CA LEU A 95 16.40 10.57 -3.42
C LEU A 95 17.22 9.40 -3.99
N SER A 96 16.65 8.19 -3.99
CA SER A 96 17.38 6.94 -4.29
C SER A 96 16.90 6.23 -5.55
N GLY A 97 15.87 6.76 -6.21
CA GLY A 97 15.26 6.13 -7.39
C GLY A 97 14.29 5.00 -7.05
N VAL A 98 13.54 4.57 -8.07
CA VAL A 98 12.52 3.51 -7.96
C VAL A 98 13.18 2.15 -7.68
N SER A 99 14.26 1.82 -8.38
CA SER A 99 14.91 0.50 -8.29
C SER A 99 15.36 0.15 -6.87
N LYS A 100 15.86 1.13 -6.11
CA LYS A 100 16.28 0.94 -4.71
C LYS A 100 15.12 1.04 -3.72
N THR A 101 14.22 2.01 -3.91
CA THR A 101 13.16 2.28 -2.93
C THR A 101 12.03 1.25 -2.98
N ALA A 102 11.64 0.80 -4.19
CA ALA A 102 10.49 -0.09 -4.35
C ALA A 102 10.68 -1.45 -3.66
N PRO A 103 11.85 -2.13 -3.74
CA PRO A 103 12.08 -3.37 -2.99
C PRO A 103 12.04 -3.16 -1.47
N ILE A 104 12.58 -2.05 -0.96
CA ILE A 104 12.53 -1.72 0.47
C ILE A 104 11.08 -1.51 0.92
N VAL A 105 10.27 -0.75 0.16
CA VAL A 105 8.83 -0.62 0.44
C VAL A 105 8.11 -1.97 0.32
N GLY A 106 8.58 -2.84 -0.57
CA GLY A 106 8.13 -4.22 -0.72
C GLY A 106 8.29 -5.08 0.54
N THR A 107 9.05 -4.63 1.55
CA THR A 107 9.13 -5.30 2.87
C THR A 107 7.88 -5.06 3.74
N ALA A 108 6.92 -4.26 3.29
CA ALA A 108 5.67 -3.98 4.01
C ALA A 108 4.96 -5.22 4.59
N PRO A 109 4.92 -6.40 3.93
CA PRO A 109 4.33 -7.60 4.53
C PRO A 109 4.99 -8.04 5.84
N ILE A 110 6.29 -7.80 6.03
CA ILE A 110 7.02 -8.10 7.28
C ILE A 110 6.47 -7.22 8.41
N PHE A 111 6.35 -5.91 8.16
CA PHE A 111 5.79 -4.97 9.13
C PHE A 111 4.30 -5.24 9.39
N SER A 112 3.54 -5.58 8.34
CA SER A 112 2.13 -5.97 8.48
C SER A 112 1.98 -7.18 9.40
N MET A 113 2.83 -8.19 9.26
CA MET A 113 2.85 -9.35 10.15
C MET A 113 3.16 -8.94 11.60
N ILE A 114 4.19 -8.10 11.82
CA ILE A 114 4.54 -7.63 13.17
C ILE A 114 3.35 -6.92 13.82
N PHE A 115 2.70 -5.99 13.11
CA PHE A 115 1.55 -5.26 13.63
C PHE A 115 0.30 -6.12 13.79
N ALA A 116 0.07 -7.10 12.91
CA ALA A 116 -1.04 -8.05 13.04
C ALA A 116 -0.92 -8.88 14.33
N ILE A 117 0.30 -9.28 14.72
CA ILE A 117 0.54 -9.97 15.98
C ILE A 117 0.39 -9.01 17.16
N SER A 118 1.09 -7.87 17.13
CA SER A 118 1.24 -7.01 18.29
C SER A 118 -0.02 -6.20 18.60
N ILE A 119 -0.76 -5.78 17.57
CA ILE A 119 -1.97 -4.94 17.69
C ILE A 119 -3.22 -5.76 17.39
N GLY A 120 -3.16 -6.61 16.35
CA GLY A 120 -4.31 -7.40 15.89
C GLY A 120 -4.58 -8.67 16.71
N GLY A 121 -3.61 -9.14 17.51
CA GLY A 121 -3.73 -10.37 18.30
C GLY A 121 -3.78 -11.64 17.44
N GLU A 122 -3.31 -11.60 16.20
CA GLU A 122 -3.30 -12.77 15.31
C GLU A 122 -2.26 -13.80 15.75
N ASN A 123 -2.66 -15.08 15.76
CA ASN A 123 -1.74 -16.20 15.98
C ASN A 123 -1.10 -16.62 14.65
N LEU A 124 0.24 -16.56 14.58
CA LEU A 124 0.94 -17.00 13.38
C LEU A 124 0.95 -18.52 13.25
N THR A 125 0.74 -18.99 12.02
CA THR A 125 1.14 -20.35 11.63
C THR A 125 2.61 -20.35 11.24
N SER A 126 3.30 -21.48 11.44
CA SER A 126 4.69 -21.63 10.99
C SER A 126 4.86 -21.39 9.48
N PHE A 127 3.82 -21.66 8.67
CA PHE A 127 3.83 -21.40 7.24
C PHE A 127 3.80 -19.91 6.90
N THR A 128 3.01 -19.10 7.62
CA THR A 128 2.98 -17.65 7.42
C THR A 128 4.34 -17.04 7.70
N LEU A 129 5.01 -17.49 8.78
CA LEU A 129 6.37 -17.05 9.11
C LEU A 129 7.37 -17.40 8.00
N LEU A 130 7.36 -18.64 7.50
CA LEU A 130 8.22 -19.08 6.40
C LEU A 130 7.97 -18.30 5.10
N ALA A 131 6.71 -17.99 4.79
CA ALA A 131 6.36 -17.19 3.62
C ALA A 131 6.90 -15.75 3.74
N THR A 132 6.73 -15.10 4.89
CA THR A 132 7.28 -13.76 5.13
C THR A 132 8.81 -13.74 5.09
N MET A 133 9.47 -14.78 5.62
CA MET A 133 10.93 -14.91 5.52
C MET A 133 11.39 -15.11 4.06
N SER A 134 10.64 -15.86 3.27
CA SER A 134 10.92 -16.02 1.83
C SER A 134 10.79 -14.69 1.08
N VAL A 135 9.77 -13.88 1.39
CA VAL A 135 9.63 -12.51 0.84
C VAL A 135 10.82 -11.64 1.23
N ALA A 136 11.24 -11.68 2.51
CA ALA A 136 12.40 -10.93 3.00
C ALA A 136 13.69 -11.33 2.25
N ALA A 137 13.91 -12.63 2.06
CA ALA A 137 15.07 -13.16 1.33
C ALA A 137 15.06 -12.72 -0.14
N GLY A 138 13.91 -12.75 -0.80
CA GLY A 138 13.77 -12.25 -2.18
C GLY A 138 14.11 -10.76 -2.30
N ILE A 139 13.67 -9.95 -1.35
CA ILE A 139 14.01 -8.52 -1.32
C ILE A 139 15.50 -8.30 -1.06
N ALA A 140 16.10 -9.06 -0.13
CA ALA A 140 17.54 -8.98 0.13
C ALA A 140 18.36 -9.32 -1.11
N LEU A 141 17.93 -10.33 -1.88
CA LEU A 141 18.55 -10.68 -3.16
C LEU A 141 18.49 -9.51 -4.16
N ILE A 142 17.30 -8.90 -4.34
CA ILE A 142 17.13 -7.74 -5.24
C ILE A 142 18.06 -6.58 -4.82
N MET A 143 18.23 -6.36 -3.51
CA MET A 143 19.11 -5.32 -3.00
C MET A 143 20.60 -5.63 -3.20
N SER A 144 20.99 -6.91 -3.19
CA SER A 144 22.37 -7.33 -3.42
C SER A 144 22.87 -7.09 -4.85
N GLU A 145 21.96 -7.07 -5.83
CA GLU A 145 22.29 -6.84 -7.24
C GLU A 145 22.45 -5.35 -7.59
N GLN A 146 22.02 -4.44 -6.71
CA GLN A 146 22.02 -2.99 -6.95
C GLN A 146 23.21 -2.24 -6.30
N GLN A 147 24.22 -2.98 -5.84
CA GLN A 147 25.52 -2.46 -5.39
C GLN A 147 26.49 -2.36 -6.56
#